data_AF-A0A9D5URP6-F1
#
_entry.id   AF-A0A9D5URP6-F1
#
_cell.length_a   1.000
_cell.length_b   1.000
_cell.length_c   1.000
_cell.angle_alpha   90.00
_cell.angle_beta   90.00
_cell.angle_gamma   90.00
#
_symmetry.space_group_name_H-M   'P 1'
#
loop_
_entity.id
_entity.type
_entity.pdbx_description
1 polymer ?
#
loop_
_entity_poly.entity_id
_entity_poly.type
_entity_poly.pdbx_seq_one_letter_code
_entity_poly.pdbx_strand_id
1 'polypeptide(L)'
;MRIPQHRTPHRFALLLGLTTLLAAPCSSQAAIWYAGEFSADIIISDPRTPGNKARGTFHVAKDRFRAEGIHQGKQKVMIVLPTEHKVWMLQPEEKTFFAGAGNAPVPPKPDRERLPGDVDGLCKQERGITCSKLGNEKLNGVETEKWEIKLTPPGQPAAGQAPEVQKVLVWADVQRHIIIRQQPEAGPAMERVLTAVEKVNGRDTEKWAVSMIYQGKSQSYNRWVDSALRVPVREEENGQVLMELVNIQEKSPAATLFEIPKDYREIQPPIPATPAAGDSGQRRPTENSAPAAQPGTLQYR
;
A
#
# COMPACT_ATOMS: atom_id res chain seq x y z
N MET A 1 38.63 -14.86 -61.54
CA MET A 1 39.84 -14.34 -62.22
C MET A 1 40.05 -12.89 -61.77
N ARG A 2 41.31 -12.45 -61.78
CA ARG A 2 41.92 -11.44 -60.90
C ARG A 2 41.37 -10.01 -60.97
N ILE A 3 41.46 -9.34 -59.82
CA ILE A 3 41.44 -7.88 -59.58
C ILE A 3 42.53 -7.19 -60.42
N PRO A 4 42.36 -5.90 -60.76
CA PRO A 4 43.35 -4.94 -60.30
C PRO A 4 42.76 -3.66 -59.69
N GLN A 5 43.46 -3.21 -58.65
CA GLN A 5 43.31 -1.96 -57.92
C GLN A 5 43.92 -0.79 -58.71
N HIS A 6 43.41 0.43 -58.53
CA HIS A 6 44.24 1.64 -58.62
C HIS A 6 43.83 2.71 -57.59
N ARG A 7 44.85 3.43 -57.13
CA ARG A 7 45.00 4.23 -55.90
C ARG A 7 44.54 5.70 -56.02
N THR A 8 43.92 6.21 -54.92
CA THR A 8 44.10 7.50 -54.15
C THR A 8 44.40 8.84 -54.89
N PRO A 9 43.91 10.02 -54.41
CA PRO A 9 44.48 10.68 -53.21
C PRO A 9 43.54 11.50 -52.29
N HIS A 10 44.14 11.84 -51.15
CA HIS A 10 43.72 12.54 -49.94
C HIS A 10 42.88 13.83 -50.06
N ARG A 11 41.95 13.99 -49.11
CA ARG A 11 41.61 15.24 -48.38
C ARG A 11 41.28 14.83 -46.94
N PHE A 12 42.14 15.05 -45.94
CA PHE A 12 42.22 16.24 -45.09
C PHE A 12 40.85 16.88 -44.80
N ALA A 13 40.28 16.62 -43.61
CA ALA A 13 39.50 17.60 -42.85
C ALA A 13 39.14 17.07 -41.44
N LEU A 14 39.75 17.74 -40.46
CA LEU A 14 39.30 18.08 -39.10
C LEU A 14 38.53 17.07 -38.21
N LEU A 15 39.16 16.84 -37.06
CA LEU A 15 38.56 16.56 -35.76
C LEU A 15 37.39 17.50 -35.43
N LEU A 16 36.28 16.92 -34.99
CA LEU A 16 35.39 17.51 -33.98
C LEU A 16 34.95 16.37 -33.07
N GLY A 17 35.70 16.18 -31.99
CA GLY A 17 35.29 15.33 -30.88
C GLY A 17 34.12 15.99 -30.18
N LEU A 18 32.94 15.36 -30.28
CA LEU A 18 31.81 15.66 -29.42
C LEU A 18 31.59 14.43 -28.53
N THR A 19 32.37 14.37 -27.46
CA THR A 19 32.16 13.43 -26.35
C THR A 19 30.88 13.84 -25.64
N THR A 20 29.74 13.30 -26.08
CA THR A 20 28.50 13.34 -25.32
C THR A 20 28.70 12.48 -24.06
N LEU A 21 28.96 13.14 -22.92
CA LEU A 21 28.71 12.56 -21.61
C LEU A 21 27.23 12.16 -21.57
N LEU A 22 26.95 10.88 -21.79
CA LEU A 22 25.72 10.25 -21.31
C LEU A 22 25.77 10.35 -19.79
N ALA A 23 25.21 11.43 -19.25
CA ALA A 23 24.72 11.44 -17.90
C ALA A 23 23.67 10.32 -17.83
N ALA A 24 24.10 9.13 -17.43
CA ALA A 24 23.17 8.10 -17.00
C ALA A 24 22.31 8.77 -15.92
N PRO A 25 20.98 8.85 -16.08
CA PRO A 25 20.15 9.24 -14.97
C PRO A 25 20.53 8.28 -13.86
N CYS A 26 21.02 8.83 -12.75
CA CYS A 26 21.10 8.11 -11.51
C CYS A 26 19.65 7.76 -11.20
N SER A 27 19.21 6.60 -11.68
CA SER A 27 17.97 5.98 -11.26
C SER A 27 18.20 5.66 -9.81
N SER A 28 17.92 6.65 -8.96
CA SER A 28 17.79 6.53 -7.53
C SER A 28 16.86 5.36 -7.32
N GLN A 29 17.44 4.20 -7.01
CA GLN A 29 16.69 3.06 -6.53
C GLN A 29 16.14 3.50 -5.18
N ALA A 30 14.95 4.08 -5.22
CA ALA A 30 14.15 4.35 -4.04
C ALA A 30 13.86 3.00 -3.39
N ALA A 31 14.01 2.93 -2.07
CA ALA A 31 13.53 1.77 -1.36
C ALA A 31 12.00 1.82 -1.44
N ILE A 32 11.44 0.78 -2.03
CA ILE A 32 10.18 0.86 -2.76
C ILE A 32 9.03 0.66 -1.79
N TRP A 33 8.59 1.73 -1.11
CA TRP A 33 7.19 1.82 -0.74
C TRP A 33 6.43 2.27 -1.99
N TYR A 34 6.67 3.48 -2.46
CA TYR A 34 6.10 3.97 -3.71
C TYR A 34 7.10 3.87 -4.86
N ALA A 35 6.61 3.79 -6.10
CA ALA A 35 7.48 3.74 -7.27
C ALA A 35 8.09 5.11 -7.64
N GLY A 36 7.79 6.17 -6.88
CA GLY A 36 8.34 7.51 -7.05
C GLY A 36 8.05 8.44 -5.87
N GLU A 37 8.65 9.63 -5.90
CA GLU A 37 8.41 10.70 -4.93
C GLU A 37 7.38 11.68 -5.48
N PHE A 38 6.40 12.04 -4.66
CA PHE A 38 5.34 12.93 -5.08
C PHE A 38 4.68 13.66 -3.92
N SER A 39 3.88 14.67 -4.27
CA SER A 39 2.89 15.26 -3.37
C SER A 39 1.52 15.24 -4.02
N ALA A 40 0.46 15.21 -3.22
CA ALA A 40 -0.92 15.19 -3.71
C ALA A 40 -1.87 15.74 -2.66
N ASP A 41 -3.05 16.17 -3.08
CA ASP A 41 -4.16 16.39 -2.17
C ASP A 41 -4.96 15.08 -2.05
N ILE A 42 -5.45 14.76 -0.86
CA ILE A 42 -6.37 13.65 -0.62
C ILE A 42 -7.76 14.16 -0.28
N ILE A 43 -8.76 13.47 -0.81
CA ILE A 43 -10.16 13.64 -0.45
C ILE A 43 -10.67 12.29 0.01
N ILE A 44 -11.11 12.19 1.27
CA ILE A 44 -11.73 10.98 1.82
C ILE A 44 -13.18 11.30 2.14
N SER A 45 -14.10 10.45 1.69
CA SER A 45 -15.52 10.55 2.02
C SER A 45 -15.98 9.24 2.67
N ASP A 46 -16.80 9.34 3.72
CA ASP A 46 -17.51 8.17 4.26
C ASP A 46 -18.92 8.12 3.66
N PRO A 47 -19.25 7.10 2.84
CA PRO A 47 -20.60 6.84 2.31
C PRO A 47 -21.73 6.97 3.33
N ARG A 48 -21.47 6.57 4.58
CA ARG A 48 -22.45 6.53 5.66
C ARG A 48 -22.71 7.92 6.24
N THR A 49 -21.77 8.84 6.05
CA THR A 49 -21.92 10.24 6.45
C THR A 49 -21.52 11.16 5.28
N PRO A 50 -22.38 11.32 4.27
CA PRO A 50 -22.06 12.04 3.02
C PRO A 50 -21.57 13.50 3.19
N GLY A 51 -21.87 14.13 4.33
CA GLY A 51 -21.40 15.47 4.68
C GLY A 51 -19.97 15.52 5.26
N ASN A 52 -19.42 14.38 5.69
CA ASN A 52 -18.09 14.30 6.29
C ASN A 52 -17.06 13.94 5.22
N LYS A 53 -16.58 14.97 4.52
CA LYS A 53 -15.40 14.86 3.65
C LYS A 53 -14.17 15.34 4.41
N ALA A 54 -13.21 14.45 4.60
CA ALA A 54 -11.89 14.85 5.07
C ALA A 54 -11.05 15.27 3.86
N ARG A 55 -10.33 16.40 4.01
CA ARG A 55 -9.33 16.85 3.06
C ARG A 55 -7.98 16.89 3.74
N GLY A 56 -6.95 16.58 2.98
CA GLY A 56 -5.58 16.60 3.46
C GLY A 56 -4.58 16.69 2.32
N THR A 57 -3.31 16.72 2.67
CA THR A 57 -2.19 16.65 1.73
C THR A 57 -1.27 15.49 2.06
N PHE A 58 -0.63 14.98 1.03
CA PHE A 58 0.23 13.82 1.02
C PHE A 58 1.60 14.25 0.50
N HIS A 59 2.65 13.80 1.19
CA HIS A 59 4.03 13.94 0.73
C HIS A 59 4.73 12.59 0.86
N VAL A 60 5.23 12.11 -0.26
CA VAL A 60 5.95 10.85 -0.39
C VAL A 60 7.36 11.17 -0.86
N ALA A 61 8.34 10.81 -0.04
CA ALA A 61 9.73 10.71 -0.45
C ALA A 61 10.20 9.26 -0.29
N LYS A 62 11.40 8.95 -0.80
CA LYS A 62 11.96 7.60 -0.88
C LYS A 62 11.58 6.64 0.26
N ASP A 63 11.88 7.00 1.51
CA ASP A 63 11.66 6.18 2.70
C ASP A 63 10.88 6.93 3.78
N ARG A 64 10.01 7.85 3.37
CA ARG A 64 9.30 8.71 4.31
C ARG A 64 8.00 9.20 3.72
N PHE A 65 7.03 9.26 4.60
CA PHE A 65 5.67 9.59 4.25
C PHE A 65 5.14 10.61 5.23
N ARG A 66 4.40 11.59 4.73
CA ARG A 66 3.67 12.56 5.55
C ARG A 66 2.25 12.69 5.01
N ALA A 67 1.27 12.58 5.91
CA ALA A 67 -0.10 13.00 5.66
C ALA A 67 -0.46 14.11 6.64
N GLU A 68 -1.17 15.11 6.18
CA GLU A 68 -1.73 16.14 7.03
C GLU A 68 -3.17 16.42 6.63
N GLY A 69 -4.02 16.73 7.60
CA GLY A 69 -5.43 16.99 7.33
C GLY A 69 -6.21 17.35 8.58
N ILE A 70 -7.49 17.64 8.41
CA ILE A 70 -8.39 17.93 9.51
C ILE A 70 -9.09 16.63 9.95
N HIS A 71 -8.90 16.26 11.21
CA HIS A 71 -9.57 15.12 11.83
C HIS A 71 -10.23 15.58 13.14
N GLN A 72 -11.55 15.36 13.27
CA GLN A 72 -12.35 15.83 14.41
C GLN A 72 -12.19 17.35 14.67
N GLY A 73 -12.12 18.14 13.59
CA GLY A 73 -12.00 19.60 13.67
C GLY A 73 -10.62 20.14 14.06
N LYS A 74 -9.62 19.26 14.26
CA LYS A 74 -8.23 19.65 14.57
C LYS A 74 -7.31 19.24 13.45
N GLN A 75 -6.27 20.04 13.19
CA GLN A 75 -5.19 19.64 12.31
C GLN A 75 -4.41 18.49 12.95
N LYS A 76 -4.12 17.48 12.14
CA LYS A 76 -3.27 16.35 12.52
C LYS A 76 -2.26 16.12 11.41
N VAL A 77 -1.04 15.76 11.79
CA VAL A 77 0.05 15.48 10.86
C VAL A 77 0.69 14.14 11.24
N MET A 78 0.56 13.16 10.35
CA MET A 78 1.19 11.85 10.49
C MET A 78 2.49 11.83 9.71
N ILE A 79 3.59 11.45 10.36
CA ILE A 79 4.87 11.19 9.71
C ILE A 79 5.19 9.71 9.91
N VAL A 80 5.47 9.00 8.81
CA VAL A 80 5.85 7.58 8.82
C VAL A 80 7.26 7.45 8.27
N LEU A 81 8.13 6.81 9.04
CA LEU A 81 9.54 6.55 8.72
C LEU A 81 9.77 5.03 8.79
N PRO A 82 9.48 4.30 7.69
CA PRO A 82 9.50 2.83 7.68
C PRO A 82 10.84 2.21 8.06
N THR A 83 11.94 2.77 7.55
CA THR A 83 13.30 2.27 7.80
C THR A 83 13.73 2.45 9.26
N GLU A 84 13.07 3.35 9.98
CA GLU A 84 13.29 3.58 11.41
C GLU A 84 12.23 2.89 12.29
N HIS A 85 11.24 2.23 11.69
CA HIS A 85 10.06 1.67 12.37
C HIS A 85 9.31 2.71 13.23
N LYS A 86 9.26 3.98 12.78
CA LYS A 86 8.62 5.07 13.50
C LYS A 86 7.37 5.57 12.79
N VAL A 87 6.36 5.86 13.61
CA VAL A 87 5.18 6.64 13.22
C VAL A 87 5.02 7.73 14.27
N TRP A 88 4.90 8.97 13.82
CA TRP A 88 4.66 10.12 14.68
C TRP A 88 3.32 10.74 14.34
N MET A 89 2.51 10.98 15.37
CA MET A 89 1.33 11.80 15.27
C MET A 89 1.58 13.14 15.92
N LEU A 90 1.56 14.21 15.13
CA LEU A 90 1.76 15.59 15.54
C LEU A 90 0.40 16.30 15.68
N GLN A 91 0.30 17.15 16.69
CA GLN A 91 -0.82 18.04 16.96
C GLN A 91 -0.30 19.49 16.91
N PRO A 92 -0.41 20.16 15.75
CA PRO A 92 0.22 21.47 15.54
C PRO A 92 -0.27 22.57 16.48
N GLU A 93 -1.57 22.61 16.77
CA GLU A 93 -2.17 23.63 17.63
C GLU A 93 -1.67 23.53 19.07
N GLU A 94 -1.47 22.31 19.57
CA GLU A 94 -0.93 22.07 20.91
C GLU A 94 0.60 22.03 20.95
N LYS A 95 1.28 22.04 19.79
CA LYS A 95 2.73 21.79 19.66
C LYS A 95 3.17 20.52 20.40
N THR A 96 2.42 19.44 20.22
CA THR A 96 2.72 18.14 20.83
C THR A 96 2.81 17.04 19.78
N PHE A 97 3.47 15.95 20.13
CA PHE A 97 3.49 14.74 19.31
C PHE A 97 3.54 13.48 20.18
N PHE A 98 3.16 12.34 19.61
CA PHE A 98 3.30 11.04 20.26
C PHE A 98 3.64 9.94 19.24
N ALA A 99 4.23 8.84 19.72
CA ALA A 99 4.53 7.67 18.90
C ALA A 99 3.26 6.87 18.56
N GLY A 100 3.15 6.44 17.29
CA GLY A 100 2.03 5.66 16.76
C GLY A 100 1.05 6.47 15.92
N ALA A 101 0.14 5.78 15.24
CA ALA A 101 -0.86 6.40 14.37
C ALA A 101 -2.08 6.96 15.15
N GLY A 102 -2.27 6.58 16.41
CA GLY A 102 -3.46 6.91 17.18
C GLY A 102 -4.74 6.47 16.45
N ASN A 103 -5.73 7.36 16.40
CA ASN A 103 -6.99 7.16 15.67
C ASN A 103 -7.01 7.84 14.29
N ALA A 104 -5.87 8.36 13.82
CA ALA A 104 -5.84 9.03 12.52
C ALA A 104 -6.10 8.03 11.38
N PRO A 105 -6.84 8.43 10.33
CA PRO A 105 -7.02 7.62 9.14
C PRO A 105 -5.67 7.18 8.58
N VAL A 106 -5.56 5.90 8.24
CA VAL A 106 -4.35 5.35 7.63
C VAL A 106 -4.27 5.86 6.19
N PRO A 107 -3.11 6.35 5.74
CA PRO A 107 -2.94 6.74 4.35
C PRO A 107 -3.11 5.56 3.38
N PRO A 108 -3.53 5.79 2.11
CA PRO A 108 -3.41 4.80 1.05
C PRO A 108 -1.98 4.26 1.04
N LYS A 109 -1.86 2.94 0.98
CA LYS A 109 -0.59 2.26 0.80
C LYS A 109 -0.29 2.11 -0.69
N PRO A 110 0.99 2.00 -1.07
CA PRO A 110 1.33 1.54 -2.41
C PRO A 110 0.64 0.22 -2.72
N ASP A 111 0.20 0.04 -3.96
CA ASP A 111 -0.38 -1.22 -4.45
C ASP A 111 0.74 -2.17 -4.87
N ARG A 112 1.50 -2.60 -3.86
CA ARG A 112 2.62 -3.52 -3.98
C ARG A 112 2.69 -4.39 -2.74
N GLU A 113 2.91 -5.68 -2.92
CA GLU A 113 2.92 -6.67 -1.85
C GLU A 113 4.22 -7.47 -1.87
N ARG A 114 4.69 -7.93 -0.70
CA ARG A 114 5.77 -8.91 -0.67
C ARG A 114 5.22 -10.27 -1.07
N LEU A 115 5.66 -10.78 -2.21
CA LEU A 115 5.18 -12.03 -2.78
C LEU A 115 5.81 -13.24 -2.09
N PRO A 116 5.17 -14.42 -2.13
CA PRO A 116 5.71 -15.65 -1.54
C PRO A 116 7.13 -16.01 -2.01
N GLY A 117 7.46 -15.73 -3.27
CA GLY A 117 8.77 -16.02 -3.87
C GLY A 117 9.88 -15.03 -3.51
N ASP A 118 9.55 -13.86 -2.97
CA ASP A 118 10.51 -12.79 -2.71
C ASP A 118 11.56 -13.19 -1.67
N VAL A 119 12.71 -12.51 -1.66
CA VAL A 119 13.78 -12.75 -0.66
C VAL A 119 13.38 -12.30 0.75
N ASP A 120 12.61 -11.22 0.82
CA ASP A 120 12.02 -10.64 2.02
C ASP A 120 10.53 -11.02 2.19
N GLY A 121 10.03 -11.92 1.35
CA GLY A 121 8.67 -12.43 1.41
C GLY A 121 8.37 -13.23 2.68
N LEU A 122 7.08 -13.30 3.05
CA LEU A 122 6.58 -13.98 4.25
C LEU A 122 7.19 -15.39 4.44
N CYS A 123 7.35 -16.11 3.33
CA CYS A 123 7.81 -17.50 3.28
C CYS A 123 9.28 -17.71 3.69
N LYS A 124 10.11 -16.66 3.68
CA LYS A 124 11.53 -16.75 4.05
C LYS A 124 11.85 -16.11 5.40
N GLN A 125 10.92 -15.34 5.97
CA GLN A 125 11.16 -14.54 7.16
C GLN A 125 10.51 -15.14 8.42
N GLU A 126 9.40 -15.86 8.28
CA GLU A 126 8.58 -16.24 9.44
C GLU A 126 8.72 -17.72 9.81
N ARG A 127 8.86 -17.97 11.13
CA ARG A 127 8.82 -19.34 11.66
C ARG A 127 7.38 -19.86 11.62
N GLY A 128 7.23 -21.15 11.29
CA GLY A 128 5.90 -21.77 11.22
C GLY A 128 5.15 -21.46 9.93
N ILE A 129 5.79 -20.86 8.93
CA ILE A 129 5.22 -20.67 7.60
C ILE A 129 6.02 -21.51 6.60
N THR A 130 5.31 -22.29 5.79
CA THR A 130 5.89 -23.00 4.65
C THR A 130 5.13 -22.65 3.39
N CYS A 131 5.85 -22.42 2.30
CA CYS A 131 5.26 -22.04 1.02
C CYS A 131 5.71 -22.98 -0.07
N SER A 132 4.78 -23.39 -0.93
CA SER A 132 5.04 -24.25 -2.07
C SER A 132 4.43 -23.63 -3.32
N LYS A 133 5.25 -23.36 -4.33
CA LYS A 133 4.73 -22.96 -5.64
C LYS A 133 4.07 -24.18 -6.27
N LEU A 134 2.77 -24.08 -6.52
CA LEU A 134 1.97 -25.15 -7.12
C LEU A 134 2.01 -25.13 -8.65
N GLY A 135 2.29 -23.96 -9.24
CA GLY A 135 2.39 -23.81 -10.69
C GLY A 135 2.20 -22.37 -11.13
N ASN A 136 2.04 -22.20 -12.44
CA ASN A 136 1.59 -20.95 -13.05
C ASN A 136 0.22 -21.19 -13.66
N GLU A 137 -0.69 -20.22 -13.54
CA GLU A 137 -1.99 -20.27 -14.20
C GLU A 137 -2.46 -18.86 -14.57
N LYS A 138 -3.37 -18.79 -15.55
CA LYS A 138 -3.95 -17.53 -16.00
C LYS A 138 -5.28 -17.30 -15.28
N LEU A 139 -5.37 -16.23 -14.50
CA LEU A 139 -6.58 -15.85 -13.77
C LEU A 139 -7.16 -14.56 -14.34
N ASN A 140 -8.37 -14.60 -14.88
CA ASN A 140 -9.06 -13.46 -15.49
C ASN A 140 -8.19 -12.68 -16.51
N GLY A 141 -7.40 -13.41 -17.30
CA GLY A 141 -6.51 -12.81 -18.29
C GLY A 141 -5.11 -12.44 -17.79
N VAL A 142 -4.87 -12.48 -16.47
CA VAL A 142 -3.58 -12.16 -15.83
C VAL A 142 -2.77 -13.43 -15.62
N GLU A 143 -1.49 -13.43 -16.00
CA GLU A 143 -0.57 -14.53 -15.68
C GLU A 143 -0.22 -14.48 -14.19
N THR A 144 -0.39 -15.60 -13.49
CA THR A 144 -0.15 -15.68 -12.04
C THR A 144 0.68 -16.88 -11.65
N GLU A 145 1.42 -16.74 -10.56
CA GLU A 145 1.97 -17.87 -9.83
C GLU A 145 1.00 -18.30 -8.74
N LYS A 146 0.69 -19.59 -8.70
CA LYS A 146 -0.13 -20.17 -7.64
C LYS A 146 0.75 -20.75 -6.56
N TRP A 147 0.45 -20.40 -5.33
CA TRP A 147 1.18 -20.80 -4.13
C TRP A 147 0.22 -21.43 -3.11
N GLU A 148 0.68 -22.48 -2.45
CA GLU A 148 0.12 -22.96 -1.19
C GLU A 148 0.98 -22.41 -0.05
N ILE A 149 0.34 -21.71 0.89
CA ILE A 149 0.96 -21.23 2.13
C ILE A 149 0.33 -22.02 3.28
N LYS A 150 1.17 -22.69 4.07
CA LYS A 150 0.76 -23.37 5.29
C LYS A 150 1.30 -22.60 6.49
N LEU A 151 0.40 -22.20 7.39
CA LEU A 151 0.71 -21.49 8.62
C LEU A 151 0.43 -22.39 9.81
N THR A 152 1.43 -22.55 10.67
CA THR A 152 1.32 -23.22 11.96
C THR A 152 1.30 -22.12 13.04
N PRO A 153 0.16 -21.82 13.66
CA PRO A 153 0.06 -20.80 14.69
C PRO A 153 1.02 -21.08 15.86
N PRO A 154 1.59 -20.04 16.49
CA PRO A 154 2.43 -20.23 17.67
C PRO A 154 1.58 -20.74 18.84
N GLY A 155 2.01 -21.85 19.44
CA GLY A 155 1.35 -22.48 20.58
C GLY A 155 1.75 -23.95 20.71
N GLN A 156 1.72 -24.48 21.93
CA GLN A 156 1.81 -25.93 22.11
C GLN A 156 0.46 -26.54 21.76
N PRO A 157 0.42 -27.55 20.87
CA PRO A 157 -0.80 -28.34 20.68
C PRO A 157 -1.27 -28.89 22.02
N ALA A 158 -2.59 -29.05 22.19
CA ALA A 158 -3.10 -29.80 23.33
C ALA A 158 -2.50 -31.21 23.33
N ALA A 159 -2.26 -31.78 24.51
CA ALA A 159 -1.63 -33.10 24.64
C ALA A 159 -2.35 -34.14 23.78
N GLY A 160 -1.62 -34.76 22.84
CA GLY A 160 -2.15 -35.76 21.92
C GLY A 160 -2.79 -35.22 20.63
N GLN A 161 -2.76 -33.90 20.39
CA GLN A 161 -3.24 -33.30 19.14
C GLN A 161 -2.08 -32.84 18.26
N ALA A 162 -2.24 -32.99 16.94
CA ALA A 162 -1.31 -32.38 15.98
C ALA A 162 -1.46 -30.84 16.00
N PRO A 163 -0.40 -30.07 15.68
CA PRO A 163 -0.53 -28.64 15.49
C PRO A 163 -1.59 -28.33 14.42
N GLU A 164 -2.45 -27.35 14.69
CA GLU A 164 -3.37 -26.86 13.68
C GLU A 164 -2.57 -26.22 12.55
N VAL A 165 -2.79 -26.66 11.31
CA VAL A 165 -2.15 -26.10 10.12
C VAL A 165 -3.23 -25.44 9.30
N GLN A 166 -3.16 -24.12 9.18
CA GLN A 166 -4.04 -23.36 8.31
C GLN A 166 -3.44 -23.29 6.91
N LYS A 167 -4.23 -23.56 5.89
CA LYS A 167 -3.78 -23.41 4.50
C LYS A 167 -4.43 -22.23 3.82
N VAL A 168 -3.63 -21.54 3.00
CA VAL A 168 -4.07 -20.43 2.16
C VAL A 168 -3.53 -20.65 0.75
N LEU A 169 -4.42 -20.66 -0.23
CA LEU A 169 -4.02 -20.59 -1.63
C LEU A 169 -3.90 -19.13 -2.05
N VAL A 170 -2.81 -18.79 -2.73
CA VAL A 170 -2.47 -17.44 -3.14
C VAL A 170 -2.11 -17.43 -4.62
N TRP A 171 -2.65 -16.45 -5.35
CA TRP A 171 -2.32 -16.18 -6.74
C TRP A 171 -1.63 -14.83 -6.85
N ALA A 172 -0.36 -14.86 -7.21
CA ALA A 172 0.49 -13.68 -7.29
C ALA A 172 0.70 -13.26 -8.75
N ASP A 173 0.41 -12.01 -9.08
CA ASP A 173 0.89 -11.38 -10.32
C ASP A 173 2.30 -10.86 -10.06
N VAL A 174 3.31 -11.59 -10.56
CA VAL A 174 4.72 -11.26 -10.37
C VAL A 174 5.11 -9.99 -11.14
N GLN A 175 4.45 -9.70 -12.26
CA GLN A 175 4.76 -8.52 -13.07
C GLN A 175 4.34 -7.24 -12.34
N ARG A 176 3.18 -7.27 -11.70
CA ARG A 176 2.67 -6.13 -10.91
C ARG A 176 3.13 -6.14 -9.47
N HIS A 177 3.67 -7.26 -9.00
CA HIS A 177 4.11 -7.46 -7.62
C HIS A 177 2.94 -7.31 -6.62
N ILE A 178 1.80 -7.95 -6.93
CA ILE A 178 0.57 -7.91 -6.14
C ILE A 178 -0.06 -9.30 -5.99
N ILE A 179 -0.94 -9.47 -5.00
CA ILE A 179 -1.78 -10.65 -4.86
C ILE A 179 -3.14 -10.41 -5.53
N ILE A 180 -3.48 -11.26 -6.49
CA ILE A 180 -4.73 -11.21 -7.25
C ILE A 180 -5.85 -11.97 -6.54
N ARG A 181 -5.52 -13.09 -5.88
CA ARG A 181 -6.49 -13.88 -5.13
C ARG A 181 -5.86 -14.51 -3.90
N GLN A 182 -6.63 -14.53 -2.81
CA GLN A 182 -6.34 -15.27 -1.58
C GLN A 182 -7.56 -16.10 -1.21
N GLN A 183 -7.34 -17.39 -0.96
CA GLN A 183 -8.38 -18.33 -0.58
C GLN A 183 -7.91 -19.17 0.61
N PRO A 184 -8.18 -18.71 1.85
CA PRO A 184 -7.92 -19.51 3.03
C PRO A 184 -8.94 -20.64 3.20
N GLU A 185 -8.56 -21.74 3.86
CA GLU A 185 -9.51 -22.80 4.29
C GLU A 185 -10.55 -22.23 5.29
N ALA A 186 -10.14 -21.27 6.12
CA ALA A 186 -11.00 -20.51 7.01
C ALA A 186 -10.52 -19.06 7.11
N GLY A 187 -11.42 -18.09 6.99
CA GLY A 187 -11.09 -16.67 7.08
C GLY A 187 -11.57 -15.85 5.88
N PRO A 188 -11.11 -14.60 5.75
CA PRO A 188 -11.49 -13.72 4.65
C PRO A 188 -10.81 -14.18 3.35
N ALA A 189 -11.62 -14.45 2.32
CA ALA A 189 -11.15 -14.62 0.96
C ALA A 189 -11.14 -13.27 0.22
N MET A 190 -10.25 -13.10 -0.73
CA MET A 190 -10.12 -11.88 -1.52
C MET A 190 -9.83 -12.23 -2.98
N GLU A 191 -10.42 -11.48 -3.90
CA GLU A 191 -10.09 -11.51 -5.33
C GLU A 191 -10.11 -10.11 -5.93
N ARG A 192 -9.18 -9.85 -6.85
CA ARG A 192 -9.07 -8.64 -7.67
C ARG A 192 -9.21 -9.04 -9.14
N VAL A 193 -10.03 -8.31 -9.88
CA VAL A 193 -10.21 -8.49 -11.33
C VAL A 193 -9.81 -7.20 -12.02
N LEU A 194 -8.89 -7.27 -12.98
CA LEU A 194 -8.56 -6.13 -13.83
C LEU A 194 -9.74 -5.89 -14.77
N THR A 195 -10.41 -4.76 -14.62
CA THR A 195 -11.64 -4.44 -15.36
C THR A 195 -11.43 -3.41 -16.46
N ALA A 196 -10.45 -2.52 -16.31
CA ALA A 196 -10.11 -1.52 -17.32
C ALA A 196 -8.68 -1.00 -17.15
N VAL A 197 -8.14 -0.42 -18.22
CA VAL A 197 -7.01 0.50 -18.21
C VAL A 197 -7.52 1.83 -18.74
N GLU A 198 -7.50 2.88 -17.92
CA GLU A 198 -8.13 4.14 -18.25
C GLU A 198 -7.43 5.33 -17.60
N LYS A 199 -7.80 6.55 -18.02
CA LYS A 199 -7.26 7.77 -17.44
C LYS A 199 -8.14 8.29 -16.31
N VAL A 200 -7.55 8.54 -15.15
CA VAL A 200 -8.19 9.24 -14.01
C VAL A 200 -7.36 10.46 -13.68
N ASN A 201 -7.98 11.65 -13.70
CA ASN A 201 -7.31 12.93 -13.42
C ASN A 201 -6.04 13.14 -14.26
N GLY A 202 -6.10 12.72 -15.53
CA GLY A 202 -4.99 12.82 -16.49
C GLY A 202 -3.92 11.72 -16.38
N ARG A 203 -4.02 10.82 -15.41
CA ARG A 203 -3.02 9.78 -15.13
C ARG A 203 -3.44 8.42 -15.66
N ASP A 204 -2.49 7.61 -16.11
CA ASP A 204 -2.74 6.26 -16.60
C ASP A 204 -2.94 5.28 -15.44
N THR A 205 -4.12 4.69 -15.36
CA THR A 205 -4.53 3.86 -14.23
C THR A 205 -5.02 2.48 -14.65
N GLU A 206 -4.78 1.50 -13.80
CA GLU A 206 -5.42 0.19 -13.86
C GLU A 206 -6.60 0.17 -12.88
N LYS A 207 -7.79 -0.17 -13.38
CA LYS A 207 -9.01 -0.31 -12.59
C LYS A 207 -9.23 -1.75 -12.17
N TRP A 208 -9.21 -1.98 -10.87
CA TRP A 208 -9.41 -3.28 -10.24
C TRP A 208 -10.75 -3.33 -9.52
N ALA A 209 -11.60 -4.30 -9.87
CA ALA A 209 -12.73 -4.67 -9.04
C ALA A 209 -12.23 -5.62 -7.95
N VAL A 210 -12.29 -5.17 -6.70
CA VAL A 210 -11.85 -5.95 -5.53
C VAL A 210 -13.09 -6.48 -4.81
N SER A 211 -13.10 -7.78 -4.56
CA SER A 211 -14.12 -8.45 -3.75
C SER A 211 -13.46 -9.13 -2.56
N MET A 212 -14.13 -9.04 -1.41
CA MET A 212 -13.74 -9.75 -0.20
C MET A 212 -14.95 -10.49 0.33
N ILE A 213 -14.76 -11.74 0.75
CA ILE A 213 -15.80 -12.59 1.31
C ILE A 213 -15.36 -13.04 2.71
N TYR A 214 -16.21 -12.80 3.71
CA TYR A 214 -15.97 -13.24 5.07
C TYR A 214 -17.30 -13.60 5.75
N GLN A 215 -17.37 -14.80 6.33
CA GLN A 215 -18.56 -15.30 7.04
C GLN A 215 -19.85 -15.19 6.20
N GLY A 216 -19.77 -15.52 4.90
CA GLY A 216 -20.90 -15.46 3.96
C GLY A 216 -21.30 -14.04 3.54
N LYS A 217 -20.66 -12.99 4.08
CA LYS A 217 -20.85 -11.60 3.65
C LYS A 217 -19.82 -11.26 2.60
N SER A 218 -20.26 -10.55 1.56
CA SER A 218 -19.37 -10.02 0.53
C SER A 218 -19.36 -8.50 0.60
N GLN A 219 -18.16 -7.92 0.45
CA GLN A 219 -17.96 -6.49 0.23
C GLN A 219 -17.13 -6.34 -1.05
N SER A 220 -17.40 -5.28 -1.81
CA SER A 220 -16.69 -5.02 -3.06
C SER A 220 -16.52 -3.53 -3.31
N TYR A 221 -15.38 -3.16 -3.86
CA TYR A 221 -15.07 -1.79 -4.26
C TYR A 221 -14.23 -1.80 -5.53
N ASN A 222 -14.29 -0.72 -6.29
CA ASN A 222 -13.39 -0.46 -7.40
C ASN A 222 -12.20 0.36 -6.89
N ARG A 223 -11.00 0.02 -7.37
CA ARG A 223 -9.76 0.74 -7.07
C ARG A 223 -9.04 1.07 -8.37
N TRP A 224 -8.64 2.33 -8.51
CA TRP A 224 -7.79 2.79 -9.60
C TRP A 224 -6.38 2.98 -9.06
N VAL A 225 -5.43 2.30 -9.69
CA VAL A 225 -4.03 2.31 -9.30
C VAL A 225 -3.24 3.05 -10.37
N ASP A 226 -2.49 4.07 -9.97
CA ASP A 226 -1.59 4.76 -10.87
C ASP A 226 -0.48 3.83 -11.36
N SER A 227 -0.35 3.71 -12.68
CA SER A 227 0.59 2.77 -13.29
C SER A 227 2.04 3.13 -13.03
N ALA A 228 2.36 4.43 -12.90
CA ALA A 228 3.73 4.92 -12.70
C ALA A 228 4.12 4.90 -11.22
N LEU A 229 3.27 5.43 -10.35
CA LEU A 229 3.52 5.58 -8.91
C LEU A 229 3.16 4.33 -8.10
N ARG A 230 2.36 3.41 -8.67
CA ARG A 230 1.85 2.21 -8.01
C ARG A 230 1.10 2.54 -6.72
N VAL A 231 0.24 3.55 -6.76
CA VAL A 231 -0.58 3.99 -5.62
C VAL A 231 -2.06 4.02 -6.01
N PRO A 232 -2.98 3.62 -5.12
CA PRO A 232 -4.41 3.88 -5.31
C PRO A 232 -4.65 5.39 -5.40
N VAL A 233 -5.15 5.85 -6.54
CA VAL A 233 -5.51 7.26 -6.77
C VAL A 233 -7.00 7.50 -6.66
N ARG A 234 -7.81 6.44 -6.69
CA ARG A 234 -9.25 6.50 -6.47
C ARG A 234 -9.77 5.18 -5.95
N GLU A 235 -10.73 5.23 -5.03
CA GLU A 235 -11.51 4.09 -4.58
C GLU A 235 -12.99 4.43 -4.57
N GLU A 236 -13.82 3.50 -5.02
CA GLU A 236 -15.27 3.65 -5.07
C GLU A 236 -15.98 2.41 -4.55
N GLU A 237 -17.00 2.61 -3.73
CA GLU A 237 -17.92 1.55 -3.29
C GLU A 237 -19.34 1.96 -3.66
N ASN A 238 -20.07 1.07 -4.36
CA ASN A 238 -21.44 1.31 -4.81
C ASN A 238 -21.62 2.65 -5.58
N GLY A 239 -20.62 3.03 -6.37
CA GLY A 239 -20.60 4.28 -7.15
C GLY A 239 -20.29 5.54 -6.35
N GLN A 240 -20.01 5.41 -5.05
CA GLN A 240 -19.60 6.52 -4.19
C GLN A 240 -18.07 6.52 -4.03
N VAL A 241 -17.46 7.68 -4.27
CA VAL A 241 -16.00 7.87 -4.08
C VAL A 241 -15.67 7.84 -2.60
N LEU A 242 -14.90 6.84 -2.18
CA LEU A 242 -14.38 6.69 -0.83
C LEU A 242 -13.15 7.55 -0.61
N MET A 243 -12.27 7.56 -1.61
CA MET A 243 -10.98 8.21 -1.55
C MET A 243 -10.53 8.62 -2.94
N GLU A 244 -9.91 9.78 -3.05
CA GLU A 244 -9.30 10.26 -4.29
C GLU A 244 -8.03 11.05 -4.00
N LEU A 245 -6.98 10.79 -4.78
CA LEU A 245 -5.78 11.61 -4.86
C LEU A 245 -5.90 12.54 -6.07
N VAL A 246 -5.74 13.83 -5.84
CA VAL A 246 -5.79 14.87 -6.87
C VAL A 246 -4.56 15.76 -6.79
N ASN A 247 -4.33 16.57 -7.83
CA ASN A 247 -3.20 17.51 -7.90
C ASN A 247 -1.83 16.85 -7.65
N ILE A 248 -1.65 15.61 -8.14
CA ILE A 248 -0.42 14.84 -7.97
C ILE A 248 0.74 15.55 -8.68
N GLN A 249 1.80 15.83 -7.94
CA GLN A 249 3.04 16.45 -8.41
C GLN A 249 4.22 15.52 -8.11
N GLU A 250 4.84 14.97 -9.15
CA GLU A 250 6.00 14.07 -9.06
C GLU A 250 7.29 14.86 -8.85
N LYS A 251 7.43 15.40 -7.63
CA LYS A 251 8.60 16.14 -7.17
C LYS A 251 8.94 15.68 -5.76
N SER A 252 10.24 15.60 -5.48
CA SER A 252 10.77 15.36 -4.15
C SER A 252 10.27 16.41 -3.15
N PRO A 253 9.51 16.02 -2.11
CA PRO A 253 9.15 16.94 -1.04
C PRO A 253 10.39 17.35 -0.23
N ALA A 254 10.37 18.54 0.37
CA ALA A 254 11.48 19.01 1.19
C ALA A 254 11.72 18.09 2.41
N ALA A 255 12.98 17.78 2.70
CA ALA A 255 13.35 16.86 3.79
C ALA A 255 12.80 17.32 5.17
N THR A 256 12.73 18.63 5.39
CA THR A 256 12.21 19.26 6.62
C THR A 256 10.73 18.97 6.87
N LEU A 257 9.95 18.57 5.87
CA LEU A 257 8.56 18.16 6.06
C LEU A 257 8.44 16.90 6.92
N PHE A 258 9.49 16.08 6.99
CA PHE A 258 9.47 14.80 7.69
C PHE A 258 10.16 14.86 9.05
N GLU A 259 10.49 16.06 9.52
CA GLU A 259 11.08 16.31 10.82
C GLU A 259 10.00 16.78 11.82
N ILE A 260 10.18 16.45 13.09
CA ILE A 260 9.38 17.01 14.17
C ILE A 260 9.91 18.43 14.44
N PRO A 261 9.07 19.47 14.42
CA PRO A 261 9.55 20.83 14.71
C PRO A 261 10.12 20.94 16.12
N LYS A 262 11.19 21.74 16.28
CA LYS A 262 11.99 21.81 17.52
C LYS A 262 11.21 22.28 18.76
N ASP A 263 10.12 23.00 18.56
CA ASP A 263 9.26 23.53 19.62
C ASP A 263 8.14 22.58 20.04
N TYR A 264 8.10 21.36 19.49
CA TYR A 264 7.11 20.35 19.87
C TYR A 264 7.57 19.54 21.08
N ARG A 265 6.60 19.20 21.96
CA ARG A 265 6.83 18.35 23.13
C ARG A 265 6.22 16.96 22.93
N GLU A 266 6.97 15.92 23.26
CA GLU A 266 6.44 14.56 23.28
C GLU A 266 5.41 14.39 24.41
N ILE A 267 4.32 13.70 24.11
CA ILE A 267 3.29 13.30 25.07
C ILE A 267 3.02 11.80 24.94
N GLN A 268 2.44 11.19 25.97
CA GLN A 268 1.97 9.82 25.87
C GLN A 268 0.77 9.74 24.91
N PRO A 269 0.65 8.67 24.11
CA PRO A 269 -0.54 8.47 23.30
C PRO A 269 -1.78 8.41 24.19
N PRO A 270 -2.94 8.92 23.73
CA PRO A 270 -4.18 8.75 24.47
C PRO A 270 -4.46 7.26 24.65
N ILE A 271 -4.56 6.81 25.90
CA ILE A 271 -4.93 5.43 26.22
C ILE A 271 -6.33 5.21 25.62
N PRO A 272 -6.53 4.21 24.75
CA PRO A 272 -7.87 3.87 24.28
C PRO A 272 -8.74 3.62 25.51
N ALA A 273 -9.83 4.37 25.67
CA ALA A 273 -10.74 4.14 26.78
C ALA A 273 -11.23 2.69 26.70
N THR A 274 -10.83 1.86 27.67
CA THR A 274 -11.42 0.54 27.85
C THR A 274 -12.92 0.77 28.00
N PRO A 275 -13.80 0.12 27.22
CA PRO A 275 -15.21 0.18 27.49
C PRO A 275 -15.42 -0.23 28.94
N ALA A 276 -15.96 0.67 29.76
CA ALA A 276 -16.24 0.35 31.15
C ALA A 276 -17.20 -0.85 31.17
N ALA A 277 -16.74 -1.96 31.76
CA ALA A 277 -17.59 -3.08 32.10
C ALA A 277 -18.55 -2.60 33.21
N GLY A 278 -19.72 -2.09 32.84
CA GLY A 278 -20.66 -1.57 33.81
C GLY A 278 -21.84 -0.82 33.21
N ASP A 279 -22.70 -1.53 32.48
CA ASP A 279 -24.14 -1.55 32.74
C ASP A 279 -24.77 -2.67 31.91
N SER A 280 -24.96 -3.83 32.53
CA SER A 280 -25.74 -4.95 31.98
C SER A 280 -27.23 -4.62 32.03
N GLY A 281 -27.64 -3.56 31.34
CA GLY A 281 -29.03 -3.32 30.98
C GLY A 281 -29.36 -4.16 29.76
N GLN A 282 -30.03 -5.30 29.97
CA GLN A 282 -30.56 -6.17 28.92
C GLN A 282 -31.36 -5.36 27.88
N ARG A 283 -30.73 -4.99 26.76
CA ARG A 283 -31.44 -4.74 25.50
C ARG A 283 -31.24 -5.95 24.61
N ARG A 284 -32.36 -6.60 24.27
CA ARG A 284 -32.43 -7.64 23.23
C ARG A 284 -31.67 -7.17 21.99
N PRO A 285 -30.79 -7.99 21.39
CA PRO A 285 -30.18 -7.65 20.12
C PRO A 285 -31.27 -7.63 19.05
N THR A 286 -31.50 -6.46 18.44
CA THR A 286 -32.21 -6.37 17.17
C THR A 286 -31.29 -6.89 16.07
N GLU A 287 -31.82 -7.82 15.27
CA GLU A 287 -31.18 -8.68 14.27
C GLU A 287 -30.51 -7.97 13.07
N ASN A 288 -30.28 -6.66 13.12
CA ASN A 288 -29.88 -5.85 11.94
C ASN A 288 -28.65 -4.97 12.16
N SER A 289 -27.58 -5.49 12.77
CA SER A 289 -26.30 -4.77 12.81
C SER A 289 -25.15 -5.70 12.47
N ALA A 290 -24.71 -5.62 11.21
CA ALA A 290 -23.43 -6.20 10.81
C ALA A 290 -22.30 -5.56 11.65
N PRO A 291 -21.33 -6.34 12.15
CA PRO A 291 -20.16 -5.76 12.78
C PRO A 291 -19.42 -4.94 11.73
N ALA A 292 -19.17 -3.67 12.06
CA ALA A 292 -18.27 -2.83 11.30
C ALA A 292 -16.92 -3.53 11.20
N ALA A 293 -16.37 -3.62 9.98
CA ALA A 293 -14.98 -3.97 9.79
C ALA A 293 -14.15 -2.96 10.59
N GLN A 294 -13.60 -3.40 11.72
CA GLN A 294 -12.58 -2.63 12.41
C GLN A 294 -11.38 -2.57 11.45
N PRO A 295 -10.85 -1.37 11.14
CA PRO A 295 -9.59 -1.28 10.42
C PRO A 295 -8.56 -2.07 11.20
N GLY A 296 -8.01 -3.11 10.58
CA GLY A 296 -7.13 -4.07 11.23
C GLY A 296 -6.00 -3.35 11.96
N THR A 297 -5.79 -3.74 13.21
CA THR A 297 -4.62 -3.36 14.00
C THR A 297 -3.37 -3.79 13.23
N LEU A 298 -2.63 -2.83 12.68
CA LEU A 298 -1.31 -3.12 12.11
C LEU A 298 -0.34 -3.39 13.25
N GLN A 299 0.03 -4.67 13.41
CA GLN A 299 1.31 -5.04 13.99
C GLN A 299 2.38 -4.62 12.97
N TYR A 300 3.12 -3.54 13.27
CA TYR A 300 4.35 -3.24 12.56
C TYR A 300 5.37 -4.33 12.94
N ARG A 301 5.66 -5.25 12.02
CA ARG A 301 6.86 -6.09 12.03
C ARG A 301 7.60 -5.87 10.73
#